data_AF-A0A7J8IFC6-F1
#
_entry.id   AF-A0A7J8IFC6-F1
#
_cell.length_a   1.000
_cell.length_b   1.000
_cell.length_c   1.000
_cell.angle_alpha   90.00
_cell.angle_beta   90.00
_cell.angle_gamma   90.00
#
_symmetry.space_group_name_H-M   'P 1'
#
loop_
_entity.id
_entity.type
_entity.pdbx_description
1 polymer ?
#
loop_
_entity_poly.entity_id
_entity_poly.type
_entity_poly.pdbx_seq_one_letter_code
_entity_poly.pdbx_strand_id
1 'polypeptide(L)'
;MKVSVSGIEWDYIATQGPLQNTCQDFWQMVWEQGIAIIAMVTAEEEGGREKSFRYWPRLGSRHNTVTYGRFKITTRFRTDSGCYATTGLKMKHLLTGQERTVWHLQYTDWPEHGCPEDLKGFLSYLEEIQSVRRHTNSTSEPRSPNPPVLVHCSAGVGRTGVVILSEIMIACLEHNEALDIPRVLDMLRQQRMMMVQTLCQYTFVYRVLIQFLKSSRLI
;
A
#
# COMPACT_ATOMS: atom_id res chain seq x y z
N MET A 1 2.09 -8.73 8.70
CA MET A 1 1.61 -9.89 7.94
C MET A 1 2.79 -10.34 7.11
N LYS A 2 3.27 -11.56 7.35
CA LYS A 2 4.47 -12.10 6.73
C LYS A 2 4.12 -13.28 5.84
N VAL A 3 4.66 -13.30 4.63
CA VAL A 3 4.53 -14.42 3.69
C VAL A 3 5.88 -14.63 3.01
N SER A 4 6.32 -15.87 2.87
CA SER A 4 7.59 -16.20 2.19
C SER A 4 7.30 -16.72 0.79
N VAL A 5 8.03 -16.19 -0.21
CA VAL A 5 7.99 -16.64 -1.60
C VAL A 5 9.43 -16.85 -2.06
N SER A 6 9.80 -18.06 -2.50
CA SER A 6 11.18 -18.39 -2.94
C SER A 6 12.27 -17.95 -1.94
N GLY A 7 12.02 -18.08 -0.64
CA GLY A 7 12.96 -17.68 0.42
C GLY A 7 13.01 -16.17 0.72
N ILE A 8 12.27 -15.33 -0.02
CA ILE A 8 12.13 -13.90 0.23
C ILE A 8 10.92 -13.68 1.14
N GLU A 9 11.12 -13.01 2.28
CA GLU A 9 10.04 -12.62 3.17
C GLU A 9 9.39 -11.31 2.70
N TRP A 10 8.06 -11.35 2.57
CA TRP A 10 7.20 -10.22 2.28
C TRP A 10 6.50 -9.80 3.58
N ASP A 11 6.79 -8.60 4.09
CA ASP A 11 6.22 -8.08 5.33
C ASP A 11 5.34 -6.86 5.09
N TYR A 12 4.15 -6.89 5.68
CA TYR A 12 3.10 -5.90 5.49
C TYR A 12 2.44 -5.48 6.79
N ILE A 13 2.06 -4.21 6.91
CA ILE A 13 1.09 -3.76 7.90
C ILE A 13 -0.22 -3.42 7.18
N ALA A 14 -1.20 -4.31 7.29
CA ALA A 14 -2.54 -4.06 6.81
C ALA A 14 -3.38 -3.35 7.88
N THR A 15 -3.87 -2.15 7.59
CA THR A 15 -4.60 -1.32 8.56
C THR A 15 -5.81 -0.63 7.91
N GLN A 16 -6.71 -0.09 8.74
CA GLN A 16 -7.83 0.72 8.28
C GLN A 16 -7.36 2.11 7.81
N GLY A 17 -8.20 2.79 7.04
CA GLY A 17 -8.08 4.22 6.80
C GLY A 17 -8.09 4.95 8.15
N PRO A 18 -7.12 5.85 8.41
CA PRO A 18 -7.11 6.60 9.65
C PRO A 18 -8.41 7.36 9.86
N LEU A 19 -8.88 7.38 11.10
CA LEU A 19 -9.92 8.30 11.55
C LEU A 19 -9.27 9.60 12.02
N GLN A 20 -10.05 10.67 12.10
CA GLN A 20 -9.56 11.96 12.58
C GLN A 20 -8.81 11.83 13.92
N ASN A 21 -9.35 11.05 14.86
CA ASN A 21 -8.81 10.84 16.20
C ASN A 21 -7.69 9.78 16.27
N THR A 22 -7.41 9.04 15.19
CA THR A 22 -6.35 8.00 15.17
C THR A 22 -5.18 8.36 14.27
N CYS A 23 -5.15 9.56 13.67
CA CYS A 23 -4.04 10.02 12.83
C CYS A 23 -2.70 10.07 13.60
N GLN A 24 -2.73 10.44 14.88
CA GLN A 24 -1.53 10.40 15.71
C GLN A 24 -0.99 8.98 15.86
N ASP A 25 -1.87 8.03 16.17
CA ASP A 25 -1.48 6.62 16.35
C ASP A 25 -0.96 6.03 15.04
N PHE A 26 -1.58 6.39 13.91
CA PHE A 26 -1.12 5.99 12.58
C PHE A 26 0.31 6.45 12.32
N TRP A 27 0.62 7.74 12.55
CA TRP A 27 1.98 8.26 12.35
C TRP A 27 2.97 7.74 13.38
N GLN A 28 2.52 7.43 14.60
CA GLN A 28 3.36 6.74 15.58
C GLN A 28 3.75 5.34 15.10
N MET A 29 2.80 4.55 14.60
CA MET A 29 3.06 3.24 14.01
C MET A 29 4.02 3.34 12.80
N VAL A 30 3.81 4.32 11.90
CA VAL A 30 4.71 4.56 10.76
C VAL A 30 6.15 4.83 11.24
N TRP A 31 6.32 5.58 12.33
CA TRP A 31 7.64 5.85 12.90
C TRP A 31 8.27 4.61 13.53
N GLU A 32 7.56 3.95 14.44
CA GLU A 32 8.09 2.86 15.26
C GLU A 32 8.43 1.64 14.41
N GLN A 33 7.62 1.35 13.39
CA GLN A 33 7.81 0.21 12.49
C GLN A 33 8.74 0.54 11.30
N GLY A 34 9.30 1.75 11.24
CA GLY A 34 10.24 2.13 10.18
C GLY A 34 9.61 2.18 8.79
N ILE A 35 8.29 2.40 8.69
CA ILE A 35 7.56 2.36 7.42
C ILE A 35 8.10 3.44 6.48
N ALA A 36 8.59 3.00 5.32
CA ALA A 36 9.01 3.89 4.23
C ALA A 36 7.94 4.04 3.14
N ILE A 37 6.97 3.12 3.07
CA ILE A 37 5.96 3.04 2.00
C ILE A 37 4.57 2.86 2.58
N ILE A 38 3.65 3.71 2.14
CA ILE A 38 2.22 3.62 2.41
C ILE A 38 1.48 3.44 1.08
N ALA A 39 0.80 2.31 0.91
CA ALA A 39 -0.10 2.01 -0.20
C ALA A 39 -1.55 2.25 0.22
N MET A 40 -2.12 3.37 -0.22
CA MET A 40 -3.51 3.76 0.02
C MET A 40 -4.40 3.34 -1.16
N VAL A 41 -5.41 2.52 -0.92
CA VAL A 41 -6.27 1.93 -1.97
C VAL A 41 -7.71 2.40 -1.83
N THR A 42 -7.90 3.70 -1.70
CA THR A 42 -9.21 4.36 -1.52
C THR A 42 -9.08 5.86 -1.78
N ALA A 43 -10.18 6.51 -2.19
CA ALA A 43 -10.30 7.94 -1.99
C ALA A 43 -10.58 8.26 -0.50
N GLU A 44 -10.45 9.51 -0.08
CA GLU A 44 -10.87 9.95 1.27
C GLU A 44 -12.38 9.74 1.48
N GLU A 45 -13.17 10.00 0.44
CA GLU A 45 -14.61 9.87 0.42
C GLU A 45 -15.06 9.21 -0.88
N GLU A 46 -16.03 8.29 -0.78
CA GLU A 46 -16.67 7.64 -1.93
C GLU A 46 -18.17 7.53 -1.64
N GLY A 47 -19.01 7.95 -2.59
CA GLY A 47 -20.46 7.93 -2.41
C GLY A 47 -20.96 8.74 -1.22
N GLY A 48 -20.28 9.86 -0.89
CA GLY A 48 -20.61 10.68 0.28
C GLY A 48 -20.26 10.05 1.63
N ARG A 49 -19.50 8.95 1.64
CA ARG A 49 -19.06 8.26 2.86
C ARG A 49 -17.55 8.37 3.02
N GLU A 50 -17.13 8.87 4.17
CA GLU A 50 -15.71 8.88 4.54
C GLU A 50 -15.17 7.44 4.57
N LYS A 51 -14.07 7.22 3.85
CA LYS A 51 -13.33 5.96 3.81
C LYS A 51 -12.02 6.07 4.58
N SER A 52 -11.41 7.25 4.57
CA SER A 52 -10.18 7.56 5.28
C SER A 52 -10.12 9.06 5.52
N PHE A 53 -9.79 9.46 6.74
CA PHE A 53 -9.44 10.84 7.03
C PHE A 53 -8.18 11.26 6.26
N ARG A 54 -8.07 12.55 5.95
CA ARG A 54 -6.90 13.15 5.30
C ARG A 54 -5.74 13.30 6.28
N TYR A 55 -5.00 12.22 6.51
CA TYR A 55 -3.89 12.18 7.47
C TYR A 55 -2.57 12.77 6.94
N TRP A 56 -2.56 13.41 5.75
CA TRP A 56 -1.38 14.07 5.18
C TRP A 56 -1.77 15.40 4.49
N PRO A 57 -0.85 16.39 4.40
CA PRO A 57 -1.18 17.70 3.86
C PRO A 57 -1.31 17.68 2.32
N ARG A 58 -2.20 18.53 1.78
CA ARG A 58 -2.32 18.74 0.31
C ARG A 58 -1.08 19.49 -0.20
N LEU A 59 -0.61 19.14 -1.39
CA LEU A 59 0.39 19.96 -2.07
C LEU A 59 -0.29 21.27 -2.51
N GLY A 60 0.36 22.42 -2.31
CA GLY A 60 -0.18 23.73 -2.71
C GLY A 60 -1.16 24.38 -1.73
N SER A 61 -1.49 23.76 -0.58
CA SER A 61 -2.21 24.46 0.49
C SER A 61 -1.32 25.52 1.16
N ARG A 62 -1.93 26.58 1.72
CA ARG A 62 -1.23 27.65 2.51
C ARG A 62 -0.25 27.08 3.53
N HIS A 63 -0.55 25.89 4.07
CA HIS A 63 0.35 25.10 4.88
C HIS A 63 0.52 23.72 4.23
N ASN A 64 1.71 23.43 3.71
CA ASN A 64 2.07 22.09 3.22
C ASN A 64 2.51 21.14 4.34
N THR A 65 2.21 21.49 5.59
CA THR A 65 2.56 20.72 6.78
C THR A 65 1.38 20.52 7.71
N VAL A 66 1.33 19.38 8.38
CA VAL A 66 0.38 19.07 9.46
C VAL A 66 1.12 18.39 10.61
N THR A 67 0.68 18.57 11.85
CA THR A 67 1.29 17.95 13.02
C THR A 67 0.30 17.02 13.70
N TYR A 68 0.72 15.78 13.94
CA TYR A 68 -0.04 14.77 14.68
C TYR A 68 0.82 14.32 15.86
N GLY A 69 0.43 14.72 17.07
CA GLY A 69 1.22 14.48 18.29
C GLY A 69 2.66 14.97 18.14
N ARG A 70 3.61 14.03 18.17
CA ARG A 70 5.07 14.29 18.11
C ARG A 70 5.63 14.28 16.68
N PHE A 71 4.78 14.17 15.66
CA PHE A 71 5.20 14.01 14.27
C PHE A 71 4.71 15.18 13.42
N LYS A 72 5.65 15.88 12.78
CA LYS A 72 5.34 16.88 11.76
C LYS A 72 5.51 16.26 10.38
N ILE A 73 4.43 16.26 9.61
CA ILE A 73 4.35 15.70 8.26
C ILE A 73 4.34 16.85 7.27
N THR A 74 5.20 16.77 6.26
CA THR A 74 5.36 17.80 5.22
C THR A 74 5.26 17.14 3.85
N THR A 75 4.38 17.64 2.99
CA THR A 75 4.32 17.19 1.59
C THR A 75 5.39 17.90 0.78
N ARG A 76 6.27 17.13 0.14
CA ARG A 76 7.40 17.64 -0.66
C ARG A 76 7.06 17.75 -2.14
N PHE A 77 6.50 16.69 -2.69
CA PHE A 77 6.06 16.63 -4.07
C PHE A 77 4.90 15.64 -4.22
N ARG A 78 4.21 15.73 -5.35
CA ARG A 78 3.17 14.79 -5.76
C ARG A 78 3.25 14.63 -7.28
N THR A 79 3.22 13.39 -7.74
CA THR A 79 3.20 13.02 -9.16
C THR A 79 1.93 12.22 -9.41
N ASP A 80 1.11 12.67 -10.35
CA ASP A 80 -0.12 11.99 -10.77
C ASP A 80 0.15 11.16 -12.03
N SER A 81 -0.18 9.87 -12.00
CA SER A 81 0.07 8.87 -13.05
C SER A 81 -1.23 8.34 -13.67
N GLY A 82 -2.30 9.13 -13.62
CA GLY A 82 -3.64 8.75 -14.10
C GLY A 82 -4.43 7.91 -13.09
N CYS A 83 -4.04 6.65 -12.90
CA CYS A 83 -4.76 5.70 -12.03
C CYS A 83 -4.26 5.65 -10.58
N TYR A 84 -3.11 6.28 -10.31
CA TYR A 84 -2.57 6.47 -8.97
C TYR A 84 -1.76 7.77 -8.88
N ALA A 85 -1.44 8.18 -7.65
CA ALA A 85 -0.55 9.31 -7.38
C ALA A 85 0.51 8.93 -6.34
N THR A 86 1.76 9.30 -6.61
CA THR A 86 2.90 9.12 -5.69
C THR A 86 3.21 10.45 -5.02
N THR A 87 3.17 10.47 -3.68
CA THR A 87 3.44 11.66 -2.86
C THR A 87 4.67 11.42 -1.99
N GLY A 88 5.68 12.28 -2.12
CA GLY A 88 6.84 12.29 -1.23
C GLY A 88 6.53 13.06 0.06
N LEU A 89 6.47 12.36 1.19
CA LEU A 89 6.25 12.94 2.50
C LEU A 89 7.56 12.99 3.29
N LYS A 90 7.79 14.10 3.98
CA LYS A 90 8.82 14.22 4.99
C LYS A 90 8.19 14.20 6.37
N MET A 91 8.59 13.23 7.17
CA MET A 91 8.14 13.02 8.53
C MET A 91 9.26 13.40 9.50
N LYS A 92 8.99 14.33 10.42
CA LYS A 92 9.93 14.78 11.44
C LYS A 92 9.42 14.42 12.83
N HIS A 93 10.21 13.71 13.61
CA HIS A 93 9.96 13.52 15.04
C HIS A 93 10.40 14.77 15.80
N LEU A 94 9.43 15.46 16.40
CA LEU A 94 9.61 16.82 16.94
C LEU A 94 10.54 16.87 18.16
N LEU A 95 10.60 15.79 18.95
CA LEU A 95 11.44 15.75 20.16
C LEU A 95 12.91 15.48 19.86
N THR A 96 13.20 14.61 18.88
CA THR A 96 14.57 14.21 18.55
C THR A 96 15.14 14.98 17.36
N GLY A 97 14.28 15.68 16.60
CA GLY A 97 14.66 16.35 15.36
C GLY A 97 14.93 15.42 14.19
N GLN A 98 14.89 14.10 14.38
CA GLN A 98 15.13 13.10 13.33
C GLN A 98 14.06 13.15 12.25
N GLU A 99 14.46 12.87 11.01
CA GLU A 99 13.61 12.99 9.84
C GLU A 99 13.69 11.73 8.98
N ARG A 100 12.56 11.36 8.37
CA ARG A 100 12.45 10.23 7.43
C ARG A 100 11.61 10.63 6.23
N THR A 101 11.91 10.05 5.09
CA THR A 101 11.06 10.13 3.89
C THR A 101 10.08 8.97 3.89
N VAL A 102 8.81 9.26 3.66
CA VAL A 102 7.75 8.27 3.50
C VAL A 102 7.10 8.48 2.13
N TRP A 103 7.05 7.42 1.33
CA TRP A 103 6.41 7.41 0.03
C TRP A 103 4.96 6.99 0.20
N HIS A 104 4.04 7.89 -0.15
CA HIS A 104 2.60 7.64 -0.06
C HIS A 104 2.02 7.47 -1.47
N LEU A 105 1.64 6.25 -1.80
CA LEU A 105 1.14 5.82 -3.11
C LEU A 105 -0.37 5.59 -3.00
N GLN A 106 -1.15 6.49 -3.58
CA GLN A 106 -2.61 6.41 -3.56
C GLN A 106 -3.14 5.90 -4.89
N TYR A 107 -3.76 4.73 -4.92
CA TYR A 107 -4.55 4.27 -6.06
C TYR A 107 -5.89 5.01 -6.09
N THR A 108 -6.20 5.66 -7.22
CA THR A 108 -7.34 6.58 -7.35
C THR A 108 -8.43 6.08 -8.28
N ASP A 109 -8.19 4.98 -9.00
CA ASP A 109 -9.11 4.45 -10.02
C ASP A 109 -9.96 3.27 -9.53
N TRP A 110 -10.14 3.15 -8.20
CA TRP A 110 -11.05 2.15 -7.65
C TRP A 110 -12.49 2.68 -7.62
N PRO A 111 -13.45 2.07 -8.33
CA PRO A 111 -14.82 2.55 -8.37
C PRO A 111 -15.57 2.34 -7.05
N GLU A 112 -16.63 3.11 -6.83
CA GLU A 112 -17.50 2.94 -5.66
C GLU A 112 -18.13 1.54 -5.59
N HIS A 113 -18.43 0.95 -6.76
CA HIS A 113 -19.01 -0.38 -6.89
C HIS A 113 -18.11 -1.30 -7.71
N GLY A 114 -17.91 -2.52 -7.21
CA GLY A 114 -17.11 -3.54 -7.89
C GLY A 114 -15.60 -3.33 -7.78
N CYS A 115 -14.91 -3.52 -8.90
CA CYS A 115 -13.45 -3.49 -9.04
C CYS A 115 -13.05 -2.69 -10.27
N PRO A 116 -11.80 -2.20 -10.35
CA PRO A 116 -11.31 -1.49 -11.53
C PRO A 116 -11.51 -2.26 -12.83
N GLU A 117 -11.80 -1.55 -13.91
CA GLU A 117 -11.83 -2.14 -15.25
C GLU A 117 -10.45 -2.10 -15.90
N ASP A 118 -9.67 -1.04 -15.64
CA ASP A 118 -8.30 -0.90 -16.12
C ASP A 118 -7.32 -1.76 -15.31
N LEU A 119 -7.17 -3.02 -15.75
CA LEU A 119 -6.21 -3.96 -15.18
C LEU A 119 -4.76 -3.49 -15.35
N LYS A 120 -4.44 -2.75 -16.42
CA LYS A 120 -3.08 -2.26 -16.67
C LYS A 120 -2.73 -1.15 -15.69
N GLY A 121 -3.65 -0.22 -15.43
CA GLY A 121 -3.48 0.81 -14.42
C GLY A 121 -3.26 0.22 -13.02
N PHE A 122 -4.03 -0.81 -12.64
CA PHE A 122 -3.79 -1.50 -11.37
C PHE A 122 -2.41 -2.20 -11.32
N LEU A 123 -1.98 -2.85 -12.41
CA LEU A 123 -0.63 -3.43 -12.49
C LEU A 123 0.46 -2.37 -12.39
N SER A 124 0.34 -1.23 -13.07
CA SER A 124 1.30 -0.12 -12.96
C SER A 124 1.38 0.44 -11.54
N TYR A 125 0.28 0.43 -10.78
CA TYR A 125 0.31 0.77 -9.36
C TYR A 125 1.12 -0.25 -8.52
N LEU A 126 0.96 -1.55 -8.78
CA LEU A 126 1.76 -2.59 -8.11
C LEU A 126 3.25 -2.47 -8.48
N GLU A 127 3.55 -2.20 -9.76
CA GLU A 127 4.91 -1.96 -10.24
C GLU A 127 5.56 -0.74 -9.56
N GLU A 128 4.80 0.33 -9.34
CA GLU A 128 5.26 1.50 -8.59
C GLU A 128 5.57 1.14 -7.13
N ILE A 129 4.72 0.35 -6.46
CA ILE A 129 5.02 -0.15 -5.11
C ILE A 129 6.34 -0.92 -5.10
N GLN A 130 6.57 -1.83 -6.06
CA GLN A 130 7.84 -2.57 -6.16
C GLN A 130 9.03 -1.68 -6.50
N SER A 131 8.84 -0.68 -7.35
CA SER A 131 9.87 0.28 -7.74
C SER A 131 10.35 1.06 -6.52
N VAL A 132 9.42 1.63 -5.76
CA VAL A 132 9.72 2.38 -4.54
C VAL A 132 10.33 1.44 -3.48
N ARG A 133 9.83 0.21 -3.33
CA ARG A 133 10.38 -0.78 -2.40
C ARG A 133 11.84 -1.10 -2.68
N ARG A 134 12.20 -1.33 -3.94
CA ARG A 134 13.61 -1.55 -4.34
C ARG A 134 14.48 -0.33 -4.07
N HIS A 135 13.96 0.87 -4.31
CA HIS A 135 14.66 2.11 -4.03
C HIS A 135 14.88 2.34 -2.52
N THR A 136 13.87 2.12 -1.67
CA THR A 136 14.01 2.32 -0.23
C THR A 136 14.92 1.28 0.41
N ASN A 137 14.86 0.02 -0.05
CA ASN A 137 15.68 -1.06 0.50
C ASN A 137 17.15 -0.92 0.11
N SER A 138 17.48 -0.39 -1.07
CA SER A 138 18.87 -0.16 -1.47
C SER A 138 19.57 0.92 -0.64
N THR A 139 18.80 1.79 0.00
CA THR A 139 19.32 2.83 0.93
C THR A 139 19.38 2.38 2.38
N SER A 140 18.86 1.19 2.71
CA SER A 140 18.87 0.64 4.06
C SER A 140 20.20 -0.05 4.41
N GLU A 141 20.51 -0.16 5.70
CA GLU A 141 21.73 -0.86 6.12
C GLU A 141 21.63 -2.36 5.76
N PRO A 142 22.67 -2.99 5.16
CA PRO A 142 22.60 -4.36 4.63
C PRO A 142 22.22 -5.45 5.64
N ARG A 143 22.31 -5.16 6.95
CA ARG A 143 22.01 -6.09 8.04
C ARG A 143 20.67 -5.82 8.72
N SER A 144 20.00 -4.74 8.36
CA SER A 144 18.67 -4.44 8.88
C SER A 144 17.61 -5.20 8.08
N PRO A 145 16.59 -5.80 8.71
CA PRO A 145 15.47 -6.36 7.99
C PRO A 145 14.76 -5.24 7.21
N ASN A 146 14.30 -5.53 6.01
CA ASN A 146 13.52 -4.56 5.23
C ASN A 146 12.27 -4.16 6.02
N PRO A 147 11.94 -2.86 6.10
CA PRO A 147 10.74 -2.42 6.79
C PRO A 147 9.48 -2.91 6.06
N PRO A 148 8.37 -3.16 6.79
CA PRO A 148 7.14 -3.59 6.16
C PRO A 148 6.53 -2.52 5.26
N VAL A 149 5.75 -2.93 4.26
CA VAL A 149 4.90 -2.02 3.49
C VAL A 149 3.56 -1.87 4.20
N LEU A 150 3.18 -0.62 4.50
CA LEU A 150 1.85 -0.35 5.06
C LEU A 150 0.85 -0.29 3.91
N VAL A 151 -0.22 -1.09 3.99
CA VAL A 151 -1.30 -1.09 3.00
C VAL A 151 -2.63 -0.82 3.71
N HIS A 152 -3.40 0.13 3.22
CA HIS A 152 -4.72 0.43 3.79
C HIS A 152 -5.76 0.78 2.73
N CYS A 153 -7.03 0.58 3.08
CA CYS A 153 -8.17 1.09 2.34
C CYS A 153 -9.11 1.78 3.33
N SER A 154 -10.38 1.42 3.38
CA SER A 154 -11.29 1.84 4.45
C SER A 154 -11.17 0.95 5.69
N ALA A 155 -11.64 -0.30 5.65
CA ALA A 155 -11.50 -1.24 6.77
C ALA A 155 -10.16 -2.01 6.79
N GLY A 156 -9.32 -1.83 5.76
CA GLY A 156 -8.02 -2.50 5.66
C GLY A 156 -8.07 -3.98 5.30
N VAL A 157 -9.15 -4.46 4.68
CA VAL A 157 -9.35 -5.90 4.42
C VAL A 157 -9.71 -6.22 2.97
N GLY A 158 -10.66 -5.52 2.36
CA GLY A 158 -11.10 -5.79 0.98
C GLY A 158 -10.04 -5.44 -0.06
N ARG A 159 -9.94 -4.15 -0.42
CA ARG A 159 -8.97 -3.66 -1.41
C ARG A 159 -7.51 -3.84 -0.97
N THR A 160 -7.25 -3.71 0.33
CA THR A 160 -5.96 -4.04 0.95
C THR A 160 -5.57 -5.49 0.69
N GLY A 161 -6.51 -6.43 0.86
CA GLY A 161 -6.27 -7.84 0.54
C GLY A 161 -6.03 -8.08 -0.94
N VAL A 162 -6.71 -7.36 -1.83
CA VAL A 162 -6.47 -7.46 -3.28
C VAL A 162 -5.05 -7.04 -3.62
N VAL A 163 -4.56 -5.91 -3.09
CA VAL A 163 -3.18 -5.46 -3.35
C VAL A 163 -2.15 -6.47 -2.83
N ILE A 164 -2.27 -6.88 -1.56
CA ILE A 164 -1.31 -7.80 -0.94
C ILE A 164 -1.32 -9.17 -1.63
N LEU A 165 -2.50 -9.74 -1.89
CA LEU A 165 -2.61 -11.03 -2.57
C LEU A 165 -2.07 -10.96 -4.00
N SER A 166 -2.34 -9.87 -4.73
CA SER A 166 -1.83 -9.70 -6.09
C SER A 166 -0.31 -9.58 -6.13
N GLU A 167 0.31 -8.79 -5.25
CA GLU A 167 1.78 -8.70 -5.16
C GLU A 167 2.42 -10.07 -4.87
N ILE A 168 1.88 -10.81 -3.89
CA ILE A 168 2.43 -12.13 -3.52
C ILE A 168 2.29 -13.12 -4.68
N MET A 169 1.15 -13.13 -5.37
CA MET A 169 0.92 -14.04 -6.50
C MET A 169 1.75 -13.65 -7.73
N ILE A 170 1.97 -12.36 -7.97
CA ILE A 170 2.93 -11.91 -8.99
C ILE A 170 4.35 -12.35 -8.62
N ALA A 171 4.75 -12.21 -7.36
CA ALA A 171 6.06 -12.68 -6.90
C ALA A 171 6.22 -14.21 -7.10
N CYS A 172 5.17 -14.99 -6.83
CA CYS A 172 5.18 -16.42 -7.13
C CYS A 172 5.39 -16.69 -8.63
N LEU A 173 4.68 -15.98 -9.50
CA LEU A 173 4.86 -16.09 -10.95
C LEU A 173 6.28 -15.75 -11.40
N GLU A 174 6.84 -14.65 -10.89
CA GLU A 174 8.20 -14.20 -11.25
C GLU A 174 9.29 -15.19 -10.81
N HIS A 175 9.05 -15.94 -9.73
CA HIS A 175 10.00 -16.92 -9.19
C HIS A 175 9.66 -18.37 -9.58
N ASN A 176 8.69 -18.58 -10.48
CA ASN A 176 8.20 -19.91 -10.88
C ASN A 176 7.74 -20.79 -9.70
N GLU A 177 7.20 -20.17 -8.65
CA GLU A 177 6.57 -20.86 -7.52
C GLU A 177 5.15 -21.31 -7.88
N ALA A 178 4.67 -22.35 -7.20
CA ALA A 178 3.32 -22.86 -7.41
C ALA A 178 2.25 -21.79 -7.08
N LEU A 179 1.32 -21.57 -8.01
CA LEU A 179 0.17 -20.68 -7.79
C LEU A 179 -0.97 -21.41 -7.07
N ASP A 180 -1.16 -21.08 -5.79
CA ASP A 180 -2.29 -21.51 -4.99
C ASP A 180 -2.94 -20.29 -4.30
N ILE A 181 -3.76 -19.57 -5.08
CA ILE A 181 -4.44 -18.35 -4.63
C ILE A 181 -5.34 -18.61 -3.42
N PRO A 182 -6.17 -19.68 -3.37
CA PRO A 182 -6.97 -19.98 -2.18
C PRO A 182 -6.12 -20.19 -0.92
N ARG A 183 -5.03 -20.96 -1.02
CA ARG A 183 -4.15 -21.23 0.13
C ARG A 183 -3.47 -19.96 0.63
N VAL A 184 -2.93 -19.14 -0.25
CA VAL A 184 -2.30 -17.88 0.18
C VAL A 184 -3.34 -16.92 0.75
N LEU A 185 -4.54 -16.86 0.19
CA LEU A 185 -5.63 -16.07 0.79
C LEU A 185 -5.99 -16.56 2.19
N ASP A 186 -6.04 -17.88 2.42
CA ASP A 186 -6.26 -18.44 3.76
C ASP A 186 -5.15 -18.03 4.74
N MET A 187 -3.88 -18.13 4.32
CA MET A 187 -2.73 -17.67 5.11
C MET A 187 -2.81 -16.18 5.46
N LEU A 188 -3.26 -15.33 4.51
CA LEU A 188 -3.49 -13.91 4.78
C LEU A 188 -4.64 -13.73 5.78
N ARG A 189 -5.72 -14.51 5.67
CA ARG A 189 -6.87 -14.43 6.57
C ARG A 189 -6.58 -14.88 8.00
N GLN A 190 -5.63 -15.79 8.19
CA GLN A 190 -5.14 -16.19 9.51
C GLN A 190 -4.38 -15.07 10.23
N GLN A 191 -3.77 -14.14 9.49
CA GLN A 191 -3.03 -13.01 10.04
C GLN A 191 -3.87 -11.72 10.14
N ARG A 192 -4.82 -11.54 9.22
CA ARG A 192 -5.83 -10.48 9.28
C ARG A 192 -7.13 -11.02 8.71
N MET A 193 -8.17 -11.10 9.53
CA MET A 193 -9.44 -11.66 9.11
C MET A 193 -10.04 -10.92 7.88
N MET A 194 -10.87 -11.63 7.12
CA MET A 194 -11.70 -11.05 6.05
C MET A 194 -10.94 -10.40 4.89
N MET A 195 -9.64 -10.68 4.73
CA MET A 195 -8.87 -10.24 3.55
C MET A 195 -9.57 -10.69 2.27
N VAL A 196 -9.69 -9.79 1.29
CA VAL A 196 -10.52 -9.97 0.07
C VAL A 196 -11.97 -10.28 0.43
N GLN A 197 -12.83 -9.27 0.43
CA GLN A 197 -14.17 -9.37 1.03
C GLN A 197 -15.26 -9.87 0.08
N THR A 198 -15.11 -9.67 -1.23
CA THR A 198 -16.18 -9.98 -2.20
C THR A 198 -15.68 -10.93 -3.28
N LEU A 199 -16.62 -11.66 -3.89
CA LEU A 199 -16.32 -12.50 -5.06
C LEU A 199 -15.76 -11.67 -6.22
N CYS A 200 -16.28 -10.46 -6.43
CA CYS A 200 -15.77 -9.53 -7.45
C CYS A 200 -14.28 -9.22 -7.24
N GLN A 201 -13.86 -8.95 -6.00
CA GLN A 201 -12.47 -8.73 -5.64
C GLN A 201 -11.60 -9.98 -5.85
N TYR A 202 -12.11 -11.15 -5.46
CA TYR A 202 -11.40 -12.41 -5.65
C TYR A 202 -11.19 -12.70 -7.15
N THR A 203 -12.24 -12.60 -7.97
CA THR A 203 -12.15 -12.74 -9.44
C THR A 203 -11.25 -11.69 -10.07
N PHE A 204 -11.24 -10.46 -9.53
CA PHE A 204 -10.36 -9.40 -10.01
C PHE A 204 -8.88 -9.76 -9.84
N VAL A 205 -8.48 -10.40 -8.73
CA VAL A 205 -7.09 -10.89 -8.55
C VAL A 205 -6.70 -11.85 -9.70
N TYR A 206 -7.57 -12.81 -10.06
CA TYR A 206 -7.29 -13.69 -11.21
C TYR A 206 -7.13 -12.91 -12.51
N ARG A 207 -7.98 -11.91 -12.76
CA ARG A 207 -7.90 -11.07 -13.96
C ARG A 207 -6.58 -10.28 -14.02
N VAL A 208 -6.14 -9.75 -12.89
CA VAL A 208 -4.84 -9.05 -12.75
C VAL A 208 -3.69 -10.01 -13.09
N LEU A 209 -3.69 -11.22 -12.54
CA LEU A 209 -2.64 -12.22 -12.80
C LEU A 209 -2.61 -12.67 -14.28
N ILE A 210 -3.78 -12.89 -14.88
CA ILE A 210 -3.88 -13.20 -16.31
C ILE A 210 -3.36 -12.04 -17.15
N GLN A 211 -3.69 -10.80 -16.78
CA GLN A 211 -3.19 -9.63 -17.49
C GLN A 211 -1.67 -9.47 -17.33
N PHE A 212 -1.12 -9.74 -16.15
CA PHE A 212 0.32 -9.74 -15.91
C PHE A 212 1.02 -10.74 -16.84
N LEU A 213 0.56 -11.98 -16.90
CA LEU A 213 1.13 -13.01 -17.79
C LEU A 213 1.04 -12.63 -19.28
N LYS A 214 -0.03 -11.96 -19.71
CA LYS A 214 -0.15 -11.47 -21.10
C LYS A 214 0.83 -10.34 -21.42
N SER A 215 1.16 -9.51 -20.43
CA SER A 215 2.10 -8.40 -20.58
C SER A 215 3.56 -8.86 -20.47
N SER A 216 3.81 -9.94 -19.74
CA SER A 216 5.13 -10.53 -19.55
C SER A 216 5.52 -11.42 -20.73
N ARG A 217 6.71 -11.21 -21.30
CA ARG A 217 7.33 -12.14 -22.26
C ARG A 217 7.87 -13.41 -21.59
N LEU A 218 7.08 -14.01 -20.69
CA LEU A 218 7.44 -15.24 -19.98
C LEU A 218 7.11 -16.50 -20.81
N ILE A 219 6.79 -16.34 -22.09
CA ILE A 219 6.62 -17.38 -23.11
C ILE A 219 7.17 -16.86 -24.43
#